data_AF-A0A9D4G1U9-F1
#
_entry.id   AF-A0A9D4G1U9-F1
#
_cell.length_a   1.000
_cell.length_b   1.000
_cell.length_c   1.000
_cell.angle_alpha   90.00
_cell.angle_beta   90.00
_cell.angle_gamma   90.00
#
_symmetry.space_group_name_H-M   'P 1'
#
loop_
_entity.id
_entity.type
_entity.pdbx_description
1 polymer ?
#
loop_
_entity_poly.entity_id
_entity_poly.type
_entity_poly.pdbx_seq_one_letter_code
_entity_poly.pdbx_strand_id
1 'polypeptide(L)'
;MLEMASDNENLELTEGEHRLIMKYDSCHFGFLKLDKPDEAQTKLLLEKGVKFYEYVIKAAVRQAKRDKSGQPAIESAIFCRLGHLLLLLEQYEKALSAYQKYYHLEENHWKNAPFLYGLGFVYFHFNAYQL
;
A
#
# COMPACT_ATOMS: atom_id res chain seq x y z
N MET A 1 32.86 10.61 12.55
CA MET A 1 31.52 10.44 13.12
C MET A 1 30.56 11.01 12.08
N LEU A 2 30.09 10.17 11.16
CA LEU A 2 29.13 10.57 10.12
C LEU A 2 27.74 10.51 10.77
N GLU A 3 27.07 11.66 10.83
CA GLU A 3 25.69 11.77 11.28
C GLU A 3 24.80 10.83 10.46
N MET A 4 24.28 9.82 11.13
CA MET A 4 23.12 9.09 10.66
C MET A 4 21.92 10.01 10.86
N ALA A 5 21.68 10.89 9.88
CA ALA A 5 20.38 11.54 9.74
C ALA A 5 19.35 10.41 9.72
N SER A 6 18.48 10.42 10.73
CA SER A 6 17.49 9.38 10.96
C SER A 6 16.56 9.32 9.74
N ASP A 7 16.65 8.22 8.97
CA ASP A 7 15.70 7.85 7.90
C ASP A 7 14.22 7.94 8.32
N ASN A 8 13.95 8.12 9.62
CA ASN A 8 12.63 8.20 10.23
C ASN A 8 11.91 9.55 10.01
N GLU A 9 12.60 10.69 9.81
CA GLU A 9 11.94 12.01 9.75
C GLU A 9 11.07 12.21 8.49
N ASN A 10 11.31 11.43 7.43
CA ASN A 10 10.57 11.55 6.17
C ASN A 10 9.55 10.42 5.95
N LEU A 11 9.35 9.56 6.94
CA LEU A 11 8.48 8.38 6.87
C LEU A 11 7.14 8.57 7.56
N GLU A 12 7.00 9.56 8.45
CA GLU A 12 5.72 9.82 9.13
C GLU A 12 4.77 10.64 8.23
N LEU A 13 3.51 10.23 8.22
CA LEU A 13 2.43 10.98 7.59
C LEU A 13 1.84 11.94 8.62
N THR A 14 1.66 13.20 8.22
CA THR A 14 0.88 14.15 9.01
C THR A 14 -0.59 13.70 9.08
N GLU A 15 -1.35 14.17 10.06
CA GLU A 15 -2.79 13.85 10.13
C GLU A 15 -3.55 14.28 8.86
N GLY A 16 -3.14 15.38 8.23
CA GLY A 16 -3.71 15.85 6.97
C GLY A 16 -3.44 14.86 5.83
N GLU A 17 -2.21 14.39 5.71
CA GLU A 17 -1.83 13.38 4.72
C GLU A 17 -2.54 12.05 4.97
N HIS A 18 -2.66 11.63 6.23
CA HIS A 18 -3.46 10.45 6.60
C HIS A 18 -4.91 10.57 6.10
N ARG A 19 -5.57 11.71 6.39
CA ARG A 19 -6.95 11.94 5.93
C ARG A 19 -7.08 11.95 4.41
N LEU A 20 -6.07 12.46 3.70
CA LEU A 20 -6.07 12.49 2.23
C LEU A 20 -5.84 11.11 1.63
N ILE A 21 -4.82 10.37 2.10
CA ILE A 21 -4.52 9.00 1.65
C ILE A 21 -5.73 8.08 1.80
N MET A 22 -6.49 8.25 2.89
CA MET A 22 -7.71 7.48 3.16
C MET A 22 -8.85 7.66 2.15
N LYS A 23 -8.78 8.69 1.30
CA LYS A 23 -9.75 8.90 0.22
C LYS A 23 -9.42 8.11 -1.04
N TYR A 24 -8.18 7.63 -1.16
CA TYR A 24 -7.72 6.90 -2.32
C TYR A 24 -7.89 5.41 -2.12
N ASP A 25 -8.61 4.80 -3.05
CA ASP A 25 -8.74 3.36 -3.19
C ASP A 25 -8.46 2.94 -4.63
N SER A 26 -8.46 1.64 -4.86
CA SER A 26 -8.27 1.05 -6.19
C SER A 26 -9.29 1.52 -7.23
N CYS A 27 -10.51 1.93 -6.87
CA CYS A 27 -11.53 2.39 -7.83
C CYS A 27 -11.12 3.68 -8.55
N HIS A 28 -10.15 4.41 -8.02
CA HIS A 28 -9.57 5.59 -8.67
C HIS A 28 -8.60 5.23 -9.81
N PHE A 29 -8.25 3.95 -9.97
CA PHE A 29 -7.37 3.47 -11.03
C PHE A 29 -7.98 3.75 -12.41
N GLY A 30 -7.19 4.33 -13.32
CA GLY A 30 -7.63 4.75 -14.65
C GLY A 30 -8.26 6.14 -14.72
N PHE A 31 -8.75 6.68 -13.59
CA PHE A 31 -9.27 8.05 -13.48
C PHE A 31 -8.20 9.06 -13.07
N LEU A 32 -7.31 8.67 -12.14
CA LEU A 32 -6.15 9.48 -11.77
C LEU A 32 -5.13 9.51 -12.91
N LYS A 33 -4.68 10.71 -13.27
CA LYS A 33 -3.68 10.95 -14.32
C LYS A 33 -2.39 11.45 -13.69
N LEU A 34 -1.71 10.56 -12.95
CA LEU A 34 -0.50 10.86 -12.18
C LEU A 34 0.74 11.18 -13.04
N ASP A 35 0.63 11.02 -14.35
CA ASP A 35 1.59 11.45 -15.36
C ASP A 35 1.52 12.96 -15.64
N LYS A 36 0.41 13.62 -15.30
CA LYS A 36 0.22 15.05 -15.53
C LYS A 36 0.88 15.90 -14.43
N PRO A 37 1.45 17.06 -14.77
CA PRO A 37 2.03 17.98 -13.79
C PRO A 37 1.05 18.40 -12.68
N ASP A 38 -0.23 18.56 -13.03
CA ASP A 38 -1.29 18.98 -12.09
C ASP A 38 -1.53 17.95 -10.97
N GLU A 39 -1.14 16.69 -11.17
CA GLU A 39 -1.30 15.59 -10.21
C GLU A 39 0.01 15.22 -9.49
N ALA A 40 1.09 16.01 -9.69
CA ALA A 40 2.39 15.73 -9.09
C ALA A 40 2.34 15.63 -7.56
N GLN A 41 1.53 16.48 -6.90
CA GLN A 41 1.34 16.44 -5.45
C GLN A 41 0.59 15.19 -5.00
N THR A 42 -0.43 14.78 -5.74
CA THR A 42 -1.15 13.52 -5.51
C THR A 42 -0.17 12.35 -5.60
N LYS A 43 0.62 12.27 -6.67
CA LYS A 43 1.62 11.20 -6.86
C LYS A 43 2.61 11.14 -5.70
N LEU A 44 3.19 12.27 -5.30
CA LEU A 44 4.13 12.34 -4.17
C LEU A 44 3.47 11.88 -2.86
N LEU A 45 2.22 12.26 -2.62
CA LEU A 45 1.46 11.81 -1.45
C LEU A 45 1.25 10.29 -1.46
N LEU A 46 0.88 9.71 -2.60
CA LEU A 46 0.69 8.25 -2.72
C LEU A 46 2.01 7.51 -2.51
N GLU A 47 3.12 8.00 -3.08
CA GLU A 47 4.46 7.43 -2.90
C GLU A 47 4.90 7.50 -1.44
N LYS A 48 4.63 8.61 -0.74
CA LYS A 48 4.87 8.75 0.70
C LYS A 48 4.03 7.74 1.50
N GLY A 49 2.76 7.58 1.14
CA GLY A 49 1.87 6.59 1.75
C GLY A 49 2.37 5.15 1.61
N VAL A 50 2.88 4.78 0.42
CA VAL A 50 3.52 3.46 0.20
C VAL A 50 4.72 3.27 1.13
N LYS A 51 5.63 4.25 1.18
CA LYS A 51 6.82 4.17 2.06
C LYS A 51 6.43 4.02 3.53
N PHE A 52 5.42 4.77 3.97
CA PHE A 52 4.89 4.68 5.33
C PHE A 52 4.36 3.28 5.65
N TYR A 53 3.46 2.72 4.82
CA TYR A 53 2.90 1.39 5.09
C TYR A 53 3.96 0.28 5.02
N GLU A 54 4.91 0.35 4.09
CA GLU A 54 6.04 -0.57 4.05
C GLU A 54 6.89 -0.49 5.33
N TYR A 55 7.13 0.72 5.83
CA TYR A 55 7.86 0.92 7.08
C TYR A 55 7.12 0.29 8.27
N VAL A 56 5.83 0.56 8.42
CA VAL A 56 4.99 -0.01 9.49
C VAL A 56 5.04 -1.54 9.48
N ILE A 57 4.89 -2.16 8.30
CA ILE A 57 4.97 -3.62 8.16
C ILE A 57 6.37 -4.12 8.55
N LYS A 58 7.44 -3.49 8.05
CA LYS A 58 8.83 -3.88 8.36
C LYS A 58 9.12 -3.75 9.86
N ALA A 59 8.63 -2.70 10.51
CA ALA A 59 8.78 -2.47 11.94
C ALA A 59 8.07 -3.58 12.74
N ALA A 60 6.82 -3.90 12.42
CA ALA A 60 6.07 -4.97 13.08
C ALA A 60 6.72 -6.36 12.89
N VAL A 61 7.23 -6.66 11.69
CA VAL A 61 7.99 -7.90 11.42
C VAL A 61 9.27 -7.97 12.24
N ARG A 62 10.01 -6.85 12.34
CA ARG A 62 11.23 -6.78 13.17
C ARG A 62 10.90 -6.99 14.65
N GLN A 63 9.81 -6.41 15.14
CA GLN A 63 9.36 -6.56 16.51
C GLN A 63 8.99 -8.01 16.83
N ALA A 64 8.17 -8.65 16.00
CA ALA A 64 7.79 -10.06 16.20
C ALA A 64 8.99 -11.02 16.21
N LYS A 65 10.03 -10.74 15.41
CA LYS A 65 11.29 -11.50 15.44
C LYS A 65 12.05 -11.30 16.75
N ARG A 66 12.09 -10.08 17.28
CA ARG A 66 12.74 -9.77 18.58
C ARG A 66 12.00 -10.47 19.72
N ASP A 67 10.68 -10.43 19.69
CA ASP A 67 9.82 -11.00 20.73
C ASP A 67 9.64 -12.52 20.59
N LYS A 68 10.16 -13.12 19.51
CA LYS A 68 9.98 -14.55 19.15
C LYS A 68 8.51 -14.99 19.13
N SER A 69 7.60 -14.05 18.83
CA SER A 69 6.15 -14.29 18.81
C SER A 69 5.67 -15.05 17.57
N GLY A 70 6.54 -15.25 16.58
CA GLY A 70 6.28 -16.03 15.35
C GLY A 70 5.44 -15.30 14.31
N GLN A 71 4.46 -14.50 14.71
CA GLN A 71 3.55 -13.78 13.82
C GLN A 71 3.54 -12.27 14.14
N PRO A 72 3.77 -11.38 13.16
CA PRO A 72 3.65 -9.94 13.37
C PRO A 72 2.18 -9.54 13.56
N ALA A 73 1.94 -8.73 14.59
CA ALA A 73 0.66 -8.07 14.84
C ALA A 73 0.51 -6.90 13.87
N ILE A 74 -0.15 -7.13 12.73
CA ILE A 74 -0.41 -6.14 11.69
C ILE A 74 -1.88 -6.25 11.32
N GLU A 75 -2.60 -5.13 11.36
CA GLU A 75 -3.99 -5.08 10.90
C GLU A 75 -4.07 -5.42 9.40
N SER A 76 -5.02 -6.27 9.03
CA SER A 76 -5.27 -6.68 7.64
C SER A 76 -5.43 -5.47 6.72
N ALA A 77 -6.16 -4.44 7.18
CA ALA A 77 -6.44 -3.20 6.47
C ALA A 77 -5.19 -2.47 5.96
N ILE A 78 -4.04 -2.60 6.63
CA ILE A 78 -2.78 -2.00 6.19
C ILE A 78 -2.35 -2.58 4.84
N PHE A 79 -2.47 -3.89 4.65
CA PHE A 79 -2.15 -4.54 3.39
C PHE A 79 -3.13 -4.14 2.27
N CYS A 80 -4.42 -3.99 2.60
CA CYS A 80 -5.42 -3.52 1.64
C CYS A 80 -5.10 -2.10 1.15
N ARG A 81 -4.82 -1.17 2.07
CA ARG A 81 -4.47 0.22 1.73
C ARG A 81 -3.18 0.30 0.93
N LEU A 82 -2.15 -0.45 1.35
CA LEU A 82 -0.90 -0.55 0.59
C LEU A 82 -1.15 -1.05 -0.84
N GLY A 83 -1.98 -2.09 -1.00
CA GLY A 83 -2.36 -2.61 -2.31
C GLY A 83 -3.08 -1.59 -3.19
N HIS A 84 -3.98 -0.78 -2.63
CA HIS A 84 -4.64 0.32 -3.34
C HIS A 84 -3.62 1.33 -3.87
N LEU A 85 -2.74 1.83 -2.99
CA LEU A 85 -1.78 2.86 -3.39
C LEU A 85 -0.78 2.34 -4.44
N LEU A 86 -0.31 1.10 -4.28
CA LEU A 86 0.58 0.46 -5.24
C LEU A 86 -0.09 0.28 -6.61
N LEU A 87 -1.37 -0.10 -6.63
CA LEU A 87 -2.13 -0.19 -7.89
C LEU A 87 -2.28 1.17 -8.56
N LEU A 88 -2.62 2.22 -7.81
CA LEU A 88 -2.72 3.58 -8.35
C LEU A 88 -1.39 4.10 -8.91
N LEU A 89 -0.27 3.64 -8.34
CA LEU A 89 1.09 3.90 -8.82
C LEU A 89 1.58 2.87 -9.86
N GLU A 90 0.70 2.01 -10.36
CA GLU A 90 0.99 0.98 -11.37
C GLU A 90 2.10 -0.02 -10.98
N GLN A 91 2.32 -0.23 -9.68
CA GLN A 91 3.24 -1.24 -9.15
C GLN A 91 2.54 -2.59 -8.98
N TYR A 92 2.12 -3.21 -10.08
CA TYR A 92 1.22 -4.38 -10.11
C TYR A 92 1.72 -5.59 -9.30
N GLU A 93 3.00 -5.95 -9.38
CA GLU A 93 3.58 -7.10 -8.65
C GLU A 93 3.49 -6.92 -7.12
N LYS A 94 3.81 -5.71 -6.65
CA LYS A 94 3.73 -5.38 -5.23
C LYS A 94 2.29 -5.25 -4.77
N ALA A 95 1.41 -4.68 -5.62
CA ALA A 95 -0.02 -4.59 -5.35
C ALA A 95 -0.63 -5.99 -5.18
N LEU A 96 -0.28 -6.94 -6.06
CA LEU A 96 -0.69 -8.33 -5.95
C LEU A 96 -0.24 -8.94 -4.62
N SER A 97 1.04 -8.76 -4.27
CA SER A 97 1.61 -9.29 -3.03
C SER A 97 0.88 -8.75 -1.79
N ALA A 98 0.56 -7.45 -1.77
CA ALA A 98 -0.19 -6.83 -0.68
C ALA A 98 -1.64 -7.35 -0.62
N TYR A 99 -2.32 -7.44 -1.76
CA TYR A 99 -3.69 -7.96 -1.82
C TYR A 99 -3.80 -9.43 -1.43
N GLN A 100 -2.85 -10.27 -1.82
CA GLN A 100 -2.79 -11.65 -1.36
C GLN A 100 -2.65 -11.71 0.16
N LYS A 101 -1.81 -10.85 0.75
CA LYS A 101 -1.67 -10.82 2.21
C LYS A 101 -2.96 -10.40 2.91
N TYR A 102 -3.67 -9.40 2.38
CA TYR A 102 -4.99 -9.00 2.89
C TYR A 102 -6.01 -10.14 2.76
N TYR A 103 -6.10 -10.79 1.60
CA TYR A 103 -7.01 -11.91 1.33
C TYR A 103 -6.85 -13.04 2.35
N HIS A 104 -5.61 -13.39 2.71
CA HIS A 104 -5.33 -14.45 3.67
C HIS A 104 -5.60 -14.06 5.13
N LEU A 105 -5.59 -12.77 5.46
CA LEU A 105 -5.75 -12.28 6.83
C LEU A 105 -7.19 -11.86 7.16
N GLU A 106 -7.97 -11.45 6.16
CA GLU A 106 -9.32 -10.90 6.35
C GLU A 106 -10.39 -11.90 5.91
N GLU A 107 -11.09 -12.53 6.85
CA GLU A 107 -12.14 -13.52 6.55
C GLU A 107 -13.29 -12.93 5.70
N ASN A 108 -13.63 -11.66 5.92
CA ASN A 108 -14.71 -10.98 5.21
C ASN A 108 -14.21 -10.13 4.02
N HIS A 109 -13.06 -10.47 3.43
CA HIS A 109 -12.43 -9.71 2.34
C HIS A 109 -13.39 -9.44 1.16
N TRP A 110 -14.34 -10.35 0.92
CA TRP A 110 -15.33 -10.29 -0.16
C TRP A 110 -16.37 -9.15 0.01
N LYS A 111 -16.49 -8.55 1.20
CA LYS A 111 -17.34 -7.37 1.42
C LYS A 111 -16.67 -6.06 1.02
N ASN A 112 -15.35 -6.07 0.83
CA ASN A 112 -14.59 -4.89 0.45
C ASN A 112 -14.57 -4.74 -1.08
N ALA A 113 -15.54 -3.99 -1.61
CA ALA A 113 -15.69 -3.80 -3.05
C ALA A 113 -14.45 -3.15 -3.72
N PRO A 114 -13.82 -2.09 -3.17
CA PRO A 114 -12.56 -1.58 -3.72
C PRO A 114 -11.47 -2.65 -3.77
N PHE A 115 -11.28 -3.43 -2.72
CA PHE A 115 -10.33 -4.54 -2.75
C PHE A 115 -10.58 -5.50 -3.91
N LEU A 116 -11.82 -5.99 -4.08
CA LEU A 116 -12.15 -6.92 -5.17
C LEU A 116 -11.94 -6.30 -6.56
N TYR A 117 -12.30 -5.03 -6.72
CA TYR A 117 -12.01 -4.27 -7.95
C TYR A 117 -10.51 -4.25 -8.22
N GLY A 118 -9.70 -3.85 -7.24
CA GLY A 118 -8.24 -3.75 -7.39
C GLY A 118 -7.58 -5.10 -7.67
N LEU A 119 -8.00 -6.16 -6.98
CA LEU A 119 -7.50 -7.51 -7.22
C LEU A 119 -7.86 -8.01 -8.63
N GLY A 120 -9.09 -7.75 -9.09
CA GLY A 120 -9.52 -8.07 -10.45
C GLY A 120 -8.67 -7.38 -11.51
N PHE A 121 -8.36 -6.08 -11.32
CA PHE A 121 -7.48 -5.33 -12.23
C PHE A 121 -6.06 -5.89 -12.26
N VAL A 122 -5.49 -6.24 -11.10
CA VAL A 122 -4.16 -6.84 -11.03
C VAL A 122 -4.12 -8.21 -11.73
N TYR A 123 -5.14 -9.05 -11.54
CA TYR A 123 -5.23 -10.31 -12.28
C TYR A 123 -5.43 -10.11 -13.78
N PHE A 124 -6.24 -9.14 -14.18
CA PHE A 124 -6.40 -8.79 -15.59
C PHE A 124 -5.07 -8.37 -16.20
N HIS A 125 -4.29 -7.52 -15.51
CA HIS A 125 -2.94 -7.14 -15.95
C HIS A 125 -2.07 -8.37 -16.19
N PHE A 126 -1.92 -9.28 -15.23
CA PHE A 126 -1.05 -10.45 -15.40
C PHE A 126 -1.59 -11.51 -16.38
N ASN A 127 -2.91 -11.60 -16.57
CA ASN A 127 -3.50 -12.47 -17.59
C ASN A 127 -3.44 -11.87 -19.00
N ALA A 128 -3.42 -10.54 -19.13
CA ALA A 128 -3.35 -9.84 -20.43
C ALA A 128 -1.95 -9.94 -21.09
N TYR A 129 -0.91 -10.30 -20.33
CA TYR A 129 0.46 -10.49 -20.85
C TYR A 129 0.90 -11.96 -20.92
N GLN A 130 -0.04 -12.92 -20.90
CA GLN A 130 0.24 -14.29 -21.34
C GLN A 130 0.01 -14.42 -22.85
N LEU A 131 1.00 -14.00 -23.63
CA LEU A 131 1.31 -14.51 -24.99
C LEU A 131 2.78 -14.23 -25.32
#